data_AF-A0A8T3XTC7-F1
#
_entry.id   AF-A0A8T3XTC7-F1
#
_cell.length_a   1.000
_cell.length_b   1.000
_cell.length_c   1.000
_cell.angle_alpha   90.00
_cell.angle_beta   90.00
_cell.angle_gamma   90.00
#
_symmetry.space_group_name_H-M   'P 1'
#
loop_
_entity.id
_entity.type
_entity.pdbx_description
1 polymer ?
#
loop_
_entity_poly.entity_id
_entity_poly.type
_entity_poly.pdbx_seq_one_letter_code
_entity_poly.pdbx_strand_id
1 'polypeptide(L)'
;MAFIIKTSFVYSTLAFLFSLIGMFLPTAVTYVVGNPLEVSAISVEHIVGHIVWGLIVSALSLSLRYFILGGIFPIILDSDHLIQFFDLEIMPRMAHSISFGFLASFVLLLIFGKRDYRLAGIAFAAMLAHVSFDILLGGTTSFPLLTPFVAELLSFQGNAWIIIQLTAAAIVGICTIITKIEAKKKLVA
;
A
#
# COMPACT_ATOMS: atom_id res chain seq x y z
N MET A 1 -13.70 16.11 3.21
CA MET A 1 -12.32 16.41 2.80
C MET A 1 -11.29 16.17 3.90
N ALA A 2 -11.46 16.73 5.11
CA ALA A 2 -10.48 16.59 6.20
C ALA A 2 -10.11 15.14 6.57
N PHE A 3 -11.06 14.20 6.55
CA PHE A 3 -10.78 12.78 6.77
C PHE A 3 -9.76 12.24 5.77
N ILE A 4 -10.02 12.44 4.46
CA ILE A 4 -9.18 11.94 3.37
C ILE A 4 -7.75 12.48 3.51
N ILE A 5 -7.61 13.80 3.68
CA ILE A 5 -6.30 14.45 3.82
C ILE A 5 -5.54 13.90 5.03
N LYS A 6 -6.19 13.80 6.20
CA LYS A 6 -5.55 13.30 7.42
C LYS A 6 -5.13 11.83 7.31
N THR A 7 -5.97 10.97 6.75
CA THR A 7 -5.63 9.56 6.56
C THR A 7 -4.51 9.38 5.54
N SER A 8 -4.53 10.15 4.44
CA SER A 8 -3.46 10.15 3.43
C SER A 8 -2.13 10.62 4.01
N PHE A 9 -2.14 11.69 4.81
CA PHE A 9 -0.94 12.18 5.47
C PHE A 9 -0.32 11.15 6.42
N VAL A 10 -1.15 10.49 7.25
CA VAL A 10 -0.67 9.44 8.15
C VAL A 10 -0.15 8.23 7.35
N TYR A 11 -0.85 7.80 6.31
CA TYR A 11 -0.39 6.68 5.46
C TYR A 11 0.96 6.98 4.81
N SER A 12 1.16 8.18 4.26
CA SER A 12 2.44 8.62 3.70
C SER A 12 3.55 8.65 4.74
N THR A 13 3.26 9.21 5.92
CA THR A 13 4.23 9.30 7.01
C THR A 13 4.66 7.90 7.45
N LEU A 14 3.71 6.95 7.54
CA LEU A 14 4.03 5.56 7.85
C LEU A 14 4.88 4.92 6.76
N ALA A 15 4.58 5.12 5.47
CA ALA A 15 5.34 4.52 4.38
C ALA A 15 6.79 5.02 4.36
N PHE A 16 6.97 6.34 4.52
CA PHE A 16 8.27 6.96 4.63
C PHE A 16 9.05 6.48 5.88
N LEU A 17 8.44 6.55 7.07
CA LEU A 17 9.10 6.18 8.32
C LEU A 17 9.41 4.68 8.42
N PHE A 18 8.52 3.82 7.92
CA PHE A 18 8.77 2.38 7.86
C PHE A 18 9.97 2.07 6.97
N SER A 19 10.17 2.85 5.91
CA SER A 19 11.26 2.65 4.96
C SER A 19 12.62 3.12 5.48
N LEU A 20 12.65 4.04 6.46
CA LEU A 20 13.88 4.36 7.20
C LEU A 20 14.44 3.14 7.95
N ILE A 21 13.62 2.13 8.28
CA ILE A 21 14.11 0.89 8.90
C ILE A 21 15.08 0.16 7.95
N GLY A 22 14.92 0.32 6.63
CA GLY A 22 15.77 -0.27 5.61
C GLY A 22 17.24 0.13 5.70
N MET A 23 17.56 1.26 6.34
CA MET A 23 18.95 1.71 6.58
C MET A 23 19.69 0.83 7.60
N PHE A 24 18.95 0.09 8.44
CA PHE A 24 19.52 -0.73 9.51
C PHE A 24 19.55 -2.22 9.16
N LEU A 25 19.18 -2.58 7.92
CA LEU A 25 19.26 -3.94 7.42
C LEU A 25 20.70 -4.28 6.98
N PRO A 26 21.04 -5.57 6.85
CA PRO A 26 22.40 -5.98 6.49
C PRO A 26 22.86 -5.38 5.16
N THR A 27 24.16 -5.05 5.05
CA THR A 27 24.75 -4.45 3.84
C THR A 27 24.64 -5.31 2.58
N ALA A 28 24.36 -6.61 2.73
CA ALA A 28 24.09 -7.50 1.60
C ALA A 28 22.80 -7.17 0.83
N VAL A 29 21.89 -6.39 1.43
CA VAL A 29 20.58 -6.02 0.83
C VAL A 29 20.36 -4.51 0.75
N THR A 30 21.32 -3.71 1.20
CA THR A 30 21.26 -2.24 1.13
C THR A 30 22.24 -1.71 0.09
N TYR A 31 21.82 -0.71 -0.66
CA TYR A 31 22.66 -0.03 -1.63
C TYR A 31 22.09 1.36 -1.94
N VAL A 32 22.90 2.22 -2.54
CA VAL A 32 22.45 3.52 -3.05
C VAL A 32 21.64 3.29 -4.33
N VAL A 33 20.33 3.54 -4.26
CA VAL A 33 19.41 3.30 -5.38
C VAL A 33 19.55 4.36 -6.47
N GLY A 34 19.91 5.60 -6.10
CA GLY A 34 20.02 6.75 -7.00
C GLY A 34 18.79 7.68 -6.93
N ASN A 35 18.84 8.79 -7.68
CA ASN A 35 17.76 9.79 -7.68
C ASN A 35 16.46 9.19 -8.25
N PRO A 36 15.34 9.21 -7.50
CA PRO A 36 14.08 8.58 -7.94
C PRO A 36 13.51 9.21 -9.22
N LEU A 37 13.87 10.46 -9.55
CA LEU A 37 13.46 11.09 -10.81
C LEU A 37 14.19 10.53 -12.04
N GLU A 38 15.32 9.85 -11.82
CA GLU A 38 16.17 9.29 -12.87
C GLU A 38 16.00 7.76 -12.98
N VAL A 39 15.82 7.06 -11.85
CA VAL A 39 15.84 5.59 -11.80
C VAL A 39 14.46 4.92 -11.73
N SER A 40 13.39 5.65 -11.36
CA SER A 40 12.08 5.05 -11.11
C SER A 40 11.18 4.92 -12.34
N ALA A 41 11.66 5.30 -13.53
CA ALA A 41 10.92 5.23 -14.80
C ALA A 41 9.48 5.78 -14.73
N ILE A 42 9.28 6.86 -13.97
CA ILE A 42 7.95 7.43 -13.69
C ILE A 42 7.29 7.84 -15.01
N SER A 43 6.11 7.29 -15.27
CA SER A 43 5.31 7.59 -16.45
C SER A 43 3.86 7.94 -16.08
N VAL A 44 3.14 8.57 -17.01
CA VAL A 44 1.70 8.84 -16.81
C VAL A 44 0.93 7.54 -16.63
N GLU A 45 1.27 6.50 -17.39
CA GLU A 45 0.68 5.17 -17.25
C GLU A 45 0.94 4.58 -15.87
N HIS A 46 2.15 4.75 -15.32
CA HIS A 46 2.49 4.27 -13.99
C HIS A 46 1.61 4.93 -12.91
N ILE A 47 1.53 6.26 -12.93
CA ILE A 47 0.74 7.04 -11.95
C ILE A 47 -0.75 6.76 -12.09
N VAL A 48 -1.30 6.88 -13.30
CA VAL A 48 -2.74 6.71 -13.55
C VAL A 48 -3.17 5.27 -13.30
N GLY A 49 -2.32 4.32 -13.69
CA GLY A 49 -2.57 2.90 -13.48
C GLY A 49 -2.71 2.54 -12.01
N HIS A 50 -1.80 3.03 -11.14
CA HIS A 50 -1.92 2.86 -9.69
C HIS A 50 -3.22 3.42 -9.12
N ILE A 51 -3.64 4.61 -9.57
CA ILE A 51 -4.93 5.19 -9.17
C ILE A 51 -6.06 4.26 -9.57
N VAL A 52 -6.14 3.89 -10.84
CA VAL A 52 -7.24 3.09 -11.39
C VAL A 52 -7.29 1.72 -10.72
N TRP A 53 -6.15 1.06 -10.50
CA TRP A 53 -6.08 -0.24 -9.82
C TRP A 53 -6.61 -0.19 -8.40
N GLY A 54 -6.24 0.87 -7.67
CA GLY A 54 -6.75 1.13 -6.34
C GLY A 54 -8.25 1.47 -6.30
N LEU A 55 -8.73 2.25 -7.27
CA LEU A 55 -10.15 2.57 -7.42
C LEU A 55 -11.00 1.31 -7.69
N ILE A 56 -10.53 0.41 -8.57
CA ILE A 56 -11.22 -0.86 -8.87
C ILE A 56 -11.44 -1.68 -7.61
N VAL A 57 -10.39 -1.88 -6.81
CA VAL A 57 -10.46 -2.64 -5.55
C VAL A 57 -11.36 -1.94 -4.52
N SER A 58 -11.20 -0.63 -4.37
CA SER A 58 -11.92 0.14 -3.36
C SER A 58 -13.38 0.44 -3.70
N ALA A 59 -13.83 0.18 -4.94
CA ALA A 59 -15.26 0.24 -5.30
C ALA A 59 -16.10 -0.70 -4.40
N LEU A 60 -15.53 -1.84 -3.99
CA LEU A 60 -16.16 -2.79 -3.07
C LEU A 60 -16.36 -2.24 -1.66
N SER A 61 -15.76 -1.09 -1.31
CA SER A 61 -16.03 -0.39 -0.05
C SER A 61 -17.45 0.19 0.05
N LEU A 62 -18.11 0.34 -1.10
CA LEU A 62 -19.43 0.94 -1.27
C LEU A 62 -19.54 2.31 -0.60
N SER A 63 -18.47 3.11 -0.69
CA SER A 63 -18.39 4.41 -0.03
C SER A 63 -17.42 5.33 -0.75
N LEU A 64 -17.89 6.52 -1.12
CA LEU A 64 -17.11 7.48 -1.91
C LEU A 64 -15.79 7.89 -1.25
N ARG A 65 -15.77 8.12 0.07
CA ARG A 65 -14.54 8.50 0.78
C ARG A 65 -13.47 7.41 0.71
N TYR A 66 -13.90 6.16 0.72
CA TYR A 66 -13.06 4.98 0.71
C TYR A 66 -12.63 4.60 -0.70
N PHE A 67 -13.50 4.81 -1.68
CA PHE A 67 -13.15 4.80 -3.10
C PHE A 67 -12.02 5.79 -3.40
N ILE A 68 -12.16 7.05 -3.00
CA ILE A 68 -11.12 8.08 -3.20
C ILE A 68 -9.80 7.68 -2.51
N LEU A 69 -9.86 7.19 -1.26
CA LEU A 69 -8.65 6.73 -0.57
C LEU A 69 -7.99 5.55 -1.26
N GLY A 70 -8.78 4.63 -1.81
CA GLY A 70 -8.26 3.50 -2.57
C GLY A 70 -7.49 3.91 -3.82
N GLY A 71 -7.88 5.00 -4.49
CA GLY A 71 -7.08 5.54 -5.60
C GLY A 71 -5.84 6.31 -5.16
N ILE A 72 -5.88 6.96 -4.00
CA ILE A 72 -4.77 7.80 -3.51
C ILE A 72 -3.67 6.96 -2.84
N PHE A 73 -4.02 5.97 -2.02
CA PHE A 73 -3.05 5.22 -1.21
C PHE A 73 -2.00 4.45 -2.03
N PRO A 74 -2.32 3.81 -3.18
CA PRO A 74 -1.31 3.17 -4.00
C PRO A 74 -0.21 4.11 -4.48
N ILE A 75 -0.54 5.39 -4.79
CA ILE A 75 0.50 6.39 -5.11
C ILE A 75 1.26 6.79 -3.85
N ILE A 76 0.54 7.07 -2.76
CA ILE A 76 1.19 7.56 -1.53
C ILE A 76 2.15 6.51 -0.95
N LEU A 77 1.92 5.23 -1.20
CA LEU A 77 2.83 4.16 -0.81
C LEU A 77 4.27 4.44 -1.29
N ASP A 78 4.42 4.97 -2.50
CA ASP A 78 5.73 5.34 -3.10
C ASP A 78 6.41 6.53 -2.42
N SER A 79 5.83 7.09 -1.36
CA SER A 79 6.56 8.04 -0.53
C SER A 79 7.77 7.41 0.17
N ASP A 80 7.90 6.06 0.17
CA ASP A 80 9.13 5.38 0.53
C ASP A 80 10.31 5.71 -0.40
N HIS A 81 10.06 6.01 -1.67
CA HIS A 81 11.11 6.43 -2.61
C HIS A 81 11.69 7.80 -2.29
N LEU A 82 11.00 8.65 -1.50
CA LEU A 82 11.52 9.98 -1.15
C LEU A 82 12.82 9.92 -0.34
N ILE A 83 13.07 8.81 0.36
CA ILE A 83 14.33 8.61 1.10
C ILE A 83 15.55 8.57 0.16
N GLN A 84 15.36 8.23 -1.11
CA GLN A 84 16.43 8.12 -2.11
C GLN A 84 17.07 9.48 -2.42
N PHE A 85 16.37 10.61 -2.19
CA PHE A 85 16.95 11.95 -2.36
C PHE A 85 18.09 12.25 -1.37
N PHE A 86 18.25 11.46 -0.31
CA PHE A 86 19.31 11.63 0.67
C PHE A 86 20.59 10.86 0.35
N ASP A 87 20.63 10.11 -0.76
CA ASP A 87 21.80 9.33 -1.20
C ASP A 87 22.30 8.33 -0.13
N LEU A 88 21.36 7.67 0.54
CA LEU A 88 21.62 6.72 1.63
C LEU A 88 21.62 5.28 1.11
N GLU A 89 22.44 4.42 1.73
CA GLU A 89 22.31 2.97 1.56
C GLU A 89 21.03 2.48 2.25
N ILE A 90 20.09 1.97 1.46
CA ILE A 90 18.78 1.54 1.92
C ILE A 90 18.41 0.21 1.26
N MET A 91 17.53 -0.53 1.90
CA MET A 91 16.74 -1.53 1.20
C MET A 91 15.57 -0.83 0.48
N PRO A 92 15.44 -0.93 -0.86
CA PRO A 92 14.34 -0.28 -1.58
C PRO A 92 13.00 -0.98 -1.33
N ARG A 93 11.89 -0.26 -1.57
CA ARG A 93 10.51 -0.80 -1.60
C ARG A 93 10.03 -1.39 -0.27
N MET A 94 10.54 -0.89 0.86
CA MET A 94 10.16 -1.39 2.20
C MET A 94 8.65 -1.25 2.47
N ALA A 95 8.00 -0.19 1.94
CA ALA A 95 6.55 -0.01 2.08
C ALA A 95 5.73 -0.99 1.24
N HIS A 96 6.33 -1.70 0.28
CA HIS A 96 5.66 -2.73 -0.52
C HIS A 96 5.56 -4.08 0.21
N SER A 97 5.77 -4.09 1.53
CA SER A 97 5.76 -5.30 2.36
C SER A 97 4.40 -5.60 3.00
N ILE A 98 4.16 -6.88 3.27
CA ILE A 98 2.98 -7.35 4.02
C ILE A 98 3.02 -6.79 5.45
N SER A 99 4.21 -6.71 6.05
CA SER A 99 4.40 -6.11 7.38
C SER A 99 3.97 -4.65 7.41
N PHE A 100 4.35 -3.85 6.40
CA PHE A 100 3.87 -2.48 6.26
C PHE A 100 2.35 -2.44 6.10
N GLY A 101 1.78 -3.29 5.24
CA GLY A 101 0.34 -3.38 5.04
C GLY A 101 -0.41 -3.58 6.37
N PHE A 102 0.03 -4.52 7.21
CA PHE A 102 -0.56 -4.73 8.53
C PHE A 102 -0.38 -3.53 9.47
N LEU A 103 0.82 -2.94 9.52
CA LEU A 103 1.10 -1.76 10.33
C LEU A 103 0.18 -0.59 9.95
N ALA A 104 0.11 -0.26 8.67
CA ALA A 104 -0.70 0.84 8.16
C ALA A 104 -2.19 0.62 8.44
N SER A 105 -2.70 -0.59 8.19
CA SER A 105 -4.08 -0.96 8.51
C SER A 105 -4.40 -0.82 9.98
N PHE A 106 -3.53 -1.31 10.86
CA PHE A 106 -3.73 -1.23 12.30
C PHE A 106 -3.72 0.21 12.80
N VAL A 107 -2.70 0.99 12.45
CA VAL A 107 -2.56 2.39 12.88
C VAL A 107 -3.73 3.24 12.40
N LEU A 108 -4.11 3.14 11.11
CA LEU A 108 -5.23 3.92 10.58
C LEU A 108 -6.57 3.52 11.19
N LEU A 109 -6.80 2.23 11.45
CA LEU A 109 -8.00 1.76 12.12
C LEU A 109 -8.11 2.32 13.56
N LEU A 110 -7.00 2.32 14.29
CA LEU A 110 -6.93 2.85 15.66
C LEU A 110 -7.20 4.36 15.70
N ILE A 111 -6.56 5.13 14.84
CA ILE A 111 -6.63 6.60 14.88
C ILE A 111 -7.96 7.11 14.30
N PHE A 112 -8.41 6.55 13.16
CA PHE A 112 -9.51 7.12 12.39
C PHE A 112 -10.68 6.17 12.17
N GLY A 113 -10.45 4.86 12.16
CA GLY A 113 -11.43 3.88 11.73
C GLY A 113 -12.60 3.73 12.70
N LYS A 114 -12.41 3.84 14.03
CA LYS A 114 -13.49 3.75 15.04
C LYS A 114 -14.48 2.58 14.78
N ARG A 115 -13.97 1.40 14.45
CA ARG A 115 -14.71 0.17 14.02
C ARG A 115 -15.25 0.16 12.58
N ASP A 116 -14.89 1.14 11.76
CA ASP A 116 -15.05 1.09 10.31
C ASP A 116 -13.84 0.37 9.69
N TYR A 117 -13.95 -0.95 9.57
CA TYR A 117 -12.87 -1.83 9.11
C TYR A 117 -12.51 -1.61 7.64
N ARG A 118 -13.34 -0.89 6.86
CA ARG A 118 -13.03 -0.54 5.48
C ARG A 118 -11.74 0.27 5.36
N LEU A 119 -11.43 1.12 6.34
CA LEU A 119 -10.18 1.88 6.33
C LEU A 119 -8.96 0.96 6.45
N ALA A 120 -8.99 0.00 7.36
CA ALA A 120 -7.95 -1.03 7.47
C ALA A 120 -7.84 -1.85 6.19
N GLY A 121 -8.98 -2.30 5.65
CA GLY A 121 -9.01 -3.06 4.41
C GLY A 121 -8.39 -2.30 3.24
N ILE A 122 -8.70 -1.01 3.10
CA ILE A 122 -8.15 -0.16 2.04
C ILE A 122 -6.67 0.10 2.20
N ALA A 123 -6.20 0.34 3.43
CA ALA A 123 -4.77 0.53 3.69
C ALA A 123 -3.95 -0.71 3.26
N PHE A 124 -4.39 -1.92 3.62
CA PHE A 124 -3.71 -3.14 3.21
C PHE A 124 -3.83 -3.38 1.71
N ALA A 125 -5.06 -3.25 1.19
CA ALA A 125 -5.36 -3.53 -0.20
C ALA A 125 -4.70 -2.53 -1.16
N ALA A 126 -4.40 -1.31 -0.72
CA ALA A 126 -3.62 -0.35 -1.51
C ALA A 126 -2.20 -0.84 -1.79
N MET A 127 -1.55 -1.47 -0.80
CA MET A 127 -0.24 -2.09 -1.00
C MET A 127 -0.32 -3.24 -2.00
N LEU A 128 -1.31 -4.13 -1.87
CA LEU A 128 -1.49 -5.21 -2.84
C LEU A 128 -1.84 -4.71 -4.24
N ALA A 129 -2.71 -3.70 -4.35
CA ALA A 129 -3.09 -3.12 -5.63
C ALA A 129 -1.90 -2.44 -6.32
N HIS A 130 -1.05 -1.76 -5.55
CA HIS A 130 0.20 -1.20 -6.03
C HIS A 130 1.12 -2.31 -6.57
N VAL A 131 1.44 -3.32 -5.74
CA VAL A 131 2.28 -4.46 -6.13
C VAL A 131 1.73 -5.17 -7.36
N SER A 132 0.41 -5.38 -7.41
CA SER A 132 -0.26 -5.94 -8.58
C SER A 132 -0.01 -5.12 -9.83
N PHE A 133 -0.15 -3.80 -9.77
CA PHE A 133 -0.02 -2.96 -10.95
C PHE A 133 1.43 -2.90 -11.44
N ASP A 134 2.40 -2.84 -10.52
CA ASP A 134 3.82 -2.93 -10.85
C ASP A 134 4.17 -4.25 -11.58
N ILE A 135 3.59 -5.38 -11.17
CA ILE A 135 3.77 -6.68 -11.87
C ILE A 135 3.16 -6.64 -13.28
N LEU A 136 1.96 -6.07 -13.42
CA LEU A 136 1.30 -5.95 -14.71
C LEU A 136 2.12 -5.09 -15.68
N LEU A 137 2.60 -3.93 -15.21
CA LEU A 137 3.30 -2.96 -16.05
C LEU A 137 4.74 -3.39 -16.34
N GLY A 138 5.47 -3.87 -15.32
CA GLY A 138 6.87 -4.26 -15.45
C GLY A 138 7.09 -5.66 -16.02
N GLY A 139 6.06 -6.52 -16.01
CA GLY A 139 6.11 -7.91 -16.49
C GLY A 139 6.86 -8.87 -15.56
N THR A 140 8.02 -8.47 -15.02
CA THR A 140 8.76 -9.18 -13.96
C THR A 140 9.26 -8.17 -12.94
N THR A 141 8.81 -8.30 -11.69
CA THR A 141 9.16 -7.39 -10.60
C THR A 141 9.40 -8.17 -9.31
N SER A 142 10.22 -7.59 -8.42
CA SER A 142 10.56 -8.22 -7.14
C SER A 142 10.28 -7.28 -5.98
N PHE A 143 9.77 -7.83 -4.88
CA PHE A 143 9.38 -7.06 -3.71
C PHE A 143 9.90 -7.68 -2.43
N PRO A 144 10.25 -6.85 -1.43
CA PRO A 144 10.70 -7.31 -0.13
C PRO A 144 9.52 -7.63 0.80
N LEU A 145 8.64 -8.55 0.39
CA LEU A 145 7.31 -8.73 1.00
C LEU A 145 7.32 -9.03 2.50
N LEU A 146 8.41 -9.62 2.99
CA LEU A 146 8.56 -10.08 4.37
C LEU A 146 9.46 -9.17 5.23
N THR A 147 9.87 -8.01 4.71
CA THR A 147 10.63 -7.03 5.48
C THR A 147 9.82 -6.47 6.64
N PRO A 148 10.47 -6.03 7.73
CA PRO A 148 11.92 -6.03 7.96
C PRO A 148 12.45 -7.38 8.48
N PHE A 149 11.62 -8.41 8.59
CA PHE A 149 12.01 -9.69 9.22
C PHE A 149 12.84 -10.58 8.30
N VAL A 150 12.48 -10.61 7.01
CA VAL A 150 13.22 -11.33 5.97
C VAL A 150 13.44 -10.38 4.81
N ALA A 151 14.70 -10.13 4.47
CA ALA A 151 15.10 -9.19 3.44
C ALA A 151 15.26 -9.81 2.04
N GLU A 152 14.78 -11.04 1.85
CA GLU A 152 14.76 -11.69 0.54
C GLU A 152 13.71 -11.05 -0.37
N LEU A 153 14.10 -10.81 -1.62
CA LEU A 153 13.20 -10.30 -2.65
C LEU A 153 12.44 -11.45 -3.29
N LEU A 154 11.11 -11.40 -3.21
CA LEU A 154 10.25 -12.35 -3.89
C LEU A 154 9.90 -11.81 -5.27
N SER A 155 10.27 -12.58 -6.31
CA SER A 155 10.01 -12.25 -7.70
C SER A 155 8.65 -12.77 -8.17
N PHE A 156 7.95 -11.93 -8.91
CA PHE A 156 6.67 -12.22 -9.53
C PHE A 156 6.75 -11.94 -11.03
N GLN A 157 6.03 -12.74 -11.81
CA GLN A 157 6.02 -12.63 -13.27
C GLN A 157 4.69 -13.05 -13.87
N GLY A 158 4.44 -12.63 -15.11
CA GLY A 158 3.27 -13.02 -15.89
C GLY A 158 1.97 -12.60 -15.20
N ASN A 159 1.02 -13.53 -15.06
CA ASN A 159 -0.33 -13.24 -14.57
C ASN A 159 -0.47 -13.21 -13.04
N ALA A 160 0.63 -13.19 -12.29
CA ALA A 160 0.60 -13.15 -10.82
C ALA A 160 -0.17 -11.94 -10.27
N TRP A 161 -0.16 -10.82 -11.01
CA TRP A 161 -0.93 -9.62 -10.68
C TRP A 161 -2.42 -9.91 -10.48
N ILE A 162 -3.02 -10.83 -11.24
CA ILE A 162 -4.46 -11.14 -11.17
C ILE A 162 -4.82 -11.64 -9.77
N ILE A 163 -4.06 -12.60 -9.25
CA ILE A 163 -4.32 -13.21 -7.94
C ILE A 163 -4.14 -12.17 -6.83
N ILE A 164 -3.13 -11.33 -6.94
CA ILE A 164 -2.84 -10.27 -5.97
C ILE A 164 -3.98 -9.22 -5.97
N GLN A 165 -4.44 -8.79 -7.15
CA GLN A 165 -5.54 -7.84 -7.28
C GLN A 165 -6.87 -8.40 -6.76
N LEU A 166 -7.17 -9.67 -7.06
CA LEU A 166 -8.35 -10.35 -6.54
C LEU A 166 -8.29 -10.49 -5.00
N THR A 167 -7.10 -10.73 -4.45
CA THR A 167 -6.88 -10.77 -3.00
C THR A 167 -7.15 -9.40 -2.36
N ALA A 168 -6.64 -8.33 -2.98
CA ALA A 168 -6.90 -6.96 -2.54
C ALA A 168 -8.42 -6.64 -2.54
N ALA A 169 -9.12 -7.02 -3.62
CA ALA A 169 -10.57 -6.86 -3.75
C ALA A 169 -11.33 -7.66 -2.67
N ALA A 170 -10.95 -8.91 -2.43
CA ALA A 170 -11.57 -9.76 -1.42
C ALA A 170 -11.44 -9.15 0.00
N ILE A 171 -10.27 -8.61 0.35
CA ILE A 171 -10.03 -7.95 1.63
C ILE A 171 -10.99 -6.77 1.82
N VAL A 172 -11.10 -5.87 0.84
CA VAL A 172 -12.01 -4.71 0.93
C VAL A 172 -13.47 -5.16 1.03
N GLY A 173 -13.87 -6.16 0.25
CA GLY A 173 -15.22 -6.74 0.30
C GLY A 173 -15.57 -7.30 1.68
N ILE A 174 -14.67 -8.11 2.27
CA ILE A 174 -14.85 -8.69 3.61
C ILE A 174 -14.94 -7.59 4.67
N CYS A 175 -14.02 -6.62 4.68
CA CYS A 175 -14.05 -5.51 5.62
C CYS A 175 -15.35 -4.68 5.51
N THR A 176 -15.89 -4.56 4.32
CA THR A 176 -17.18 -3.88 4.08
C THR A 176 -18.34 -4.65 4.67
N ILE A 177 -18.38 -5.98 4.48
CA ILE A 177 -19.39 -6.86 5.07
C ILE A 177 -19.34 -6.77 6.60
N ILE A 178 -18.14 -6.92 7.19
CA ILE A 178 -17.95 -6.84 8.65
C ILE A 178 -18.44 -5.48 9.18
N THR A 179 -18.05 -4.38 8.53
CA THR A 179 -18.47 -3.03 8.94
C THR A 179 -19.99 -2.88 8.91
N LYS A 180 -20.67 -3.41 7.89
CA LYS A 180 -22.14 -3.37 7.80
C LYS A 180 -22.82 -4.21 8.88
N ILE A 181 -22.27 -5.40 9.19
CA ILE A 181 -22.78 -6.26 10.26
C ILE A 181 -22.67 -5.55 11.61
N GLU A 182 -21.51 -4.96 11.92
CA GLU A 182 -21.29 -4.23 13.17
C GLU A 182 -22.16 -2.99 13.29
N ALA A 183 -22.39 -2.27 12.18
CA ALA A 183 -23.34 -1.16 12.15
C ALA A 183 -24.78 -1.63 12.45
N LYS A 184 -25.21 -2.77 11.89
CA LYS A 184 -26.53 -3.35 12.14
C LYS A 184 -26.72 -3.76 13.60
N LYS A 185 -25.72 -4.38 14.23
CA LYS A 185 -25.78 -4.78 15.65
C LYS A 185 -26.07 -3.60 16.58
N LYS A 186 -25.50 -2.42 16.30
CA LYS A 186 -25.76 -1.20 17.07
C LYS A 186 -27.17 -0.63 16.93
N LEU A 187 -27.91 -0.99 15.88
CA LEU A 187 -29.28 -0.53 15.68
C LEU A 187 -30.31 -1.41 16.40
N VAL A 188 -29.90 -2.62 16.78
CA VAL A 188 -30.76 -3.64 17.43
C VAL A 188 -30.47 -3.75 18.94
N ALA A 189 -29.37 -3.15 19.41
CA ALA A 189 -29.01 -3.02 20.82
C ALA A 189 -29.49 -1.69 21.39
#